data_AF-A0A3M1YSZ0-F1
#
_entry.id   AF-A0A3M1YSZ0-F1
#
_cell.length_a   1.000
_cell.length_b   1.000
_cell.length_c   1.000
_cell.angle_alpha   90.00
_cell.angle_beta   90.00
_cell.angle_gamma   90.00
#
_symmetry.space_group_name_H-M   'P 1'
#
loop_
_entity.id
_entity.type
_entity.pdbx_description
1 polymer ?
#
loop_
_entity_poly.entity_id
_entity_poly.type
_entity_poly.pdbx_seq_one_letter_code
_entity_poly.pdbx_strand_id
1 'polypeptide(L)'
;MIGDGMGIAQITAALYRNGDHLNLEKFPVVGLHKSYSASNLITDSAAGATAFATGIKTYNGAIGVNPDTLPVKTILEMAEDHGLATGLVATSSIVHATPASFVAHQKLRKMYEAIALDFLKT
;
A
#
# COMPACT_ATOMS: atom_id res chain seq x y z
N MET A 1 -0.81 -2.97 -9.20
CA MET A 1 -1.52 -1.67 -9.12
C MET A 1 -2.45 -1.69 -7.91
N ILE A 2 -2.61 -0.57 -7.21
CA ILE A 2 -3.49 -0.46 -6.04
C ILE A 2 -4.55 0.62 -6.31
N GLY A 3 -5.84 0.23 -6.25
CA GLY A 3 -6.95 1.18 -6.18
C GLY A 3 -7.34 1.39 -4.72
N ASP A 4 -6.99 2.54 -4.14
CA ASP A 4 -7.32 2.85 -2.74
C ASP A 4 -8.85 2.95 -2.57
N GLY A 5 -9.42 2.19 -1.63
CA GLY A 5 -10.87 2.07 -1.45
C GLY A 5 -11.62 1.33 -2.57
N MET A 6 -10.93 0.65 -3.50
CA MET A 6 -11.54 -0.04 -4.63
C MET A 6 -12.04 -1.45 -4.25
N GLY A 7 -13.17 -1.51 -3.54
CA GLY A 7 -13.88 -2.75 -3.26
C GLY A 7 -14.64 -3.28 -4.49
N ILE A 8 -15.26 -4.46 -4.34
CA ILE A 8 -16.06 -5.10 -5.41
C ILE A 8 -17.18 -4.15 -5.89
N ALA A 9 -17.85 -3.45 -4.97
CA ALA A 9 -18.90 -2.49 -5.32
C ALA A 9 -18.39 -1.35 -6.21
N GLN A 10 -17.19 -0.81 -5.92
CA GLN A 10 -16.54 0.21 -6.74
C GLN A 10 -16.15 -0.32 -8.12
N ILE A 11 -15.66 -1.57 -8.20
CA ILE A 11 -15.35 -2.22 -9.48
C ILE A 11 -16.63 -2.40 -10.32
N THR A 12 -17.71 -2.91 -9.73
CA THR A 12 -19.00 -3.08 -10.43
C THR A 12 -19.58 -1.75 -10.89
N ALA A 13 -19.53 -0.71 -10.06
CA ALA A 13 -20.00 0.63 -10.44
C ALA A 13 -19.20 1.20 -11.63
N ALA A 14 -17.87 1.02 -11.62
CA ALA A 14 -17.00 1.44 -12.72
C ALA A 14 -17.29 0.65 -14.01
N LEU A 15 -17.58 -0.65 -13.89
CA LEU A 15 -17.92 -1.52 -15.01
C LEU A 15 -19.18 -1.03 -15.74
N TYR A 16 -20.27 -0.79 -15.00
CA TYR A 16 -21.51 -0.25 -15.57
C TYR A 16 -21.34 1.13 -16.18
N ARG A 17 -20.53 1.99 -15.55
CA ARG A 17 -20.25 3.32 -16.10
C ARG A 17 -19.46 3.25 -17.41
N ASN A 18 -18.62 2.23 -17.58
CA ASN A 18 -17.73 2.07 -18.73
C ASN A 18 -18.28 1.12 -19.81
N GLY A 19 -19.61 0.95 -19.88
CA GLY A 19 -20.25 0.12 -20.89
C GLY A 19 -19.99 -1.37 -20.73
N ASP A 20 -19.99 -1.85 -19.49
CA ASP A 20 -19.78 -3.25 -19.11
C ASP A 20 -18.40 -3.82 -19.49
N HIS A 21 -17.38 -2.95 -19.52
CA HIS A 21 -16.00 -3.32 -19.83
C HIS A 21 -14.97 -2.66 -18.91
N LEU A 22 -14.03 -3.43 -18.37
CA LEU A 22 -12.83 -2.95 -17.67
C LEU A 22 -11.60 -3.78 -18.02
N ASN A 23 -10.41 -3.15 -18.04
CA ASN A 23 -9.16 -3.89 -18.22
C ASN A 23 -8.88 -4.89 -17.08
N LEU A 24 -9.49 -4.68 -15.89
CA LEU A 24 -9.41 -5.63 -14.77
C LEU A 24 -9.99 -7.01 -15.11
N GLU A 25 -10.93 -7.10 -16.05
CA GLU A 25 -11.55 -8.37 -16.44
C GLU A 25 -10.62 -9.26 -17.28
N LYS A 26 -9.49 -8.71 -17.76
CA LYS A 26 -8.50 -9.45 -18.53
C LYS A 26 -7.59 -10.32 -17.66
N PHE A 27 -7.62 -10.17 -16.32
CA PHE A 27 -6.84 -11.01 -15.43
C PHE A 27 -7.45 -12.43 -15.36
N PRO A 28 -6.66 -13.50 -15.65
CA PRO A 28 -7.19 -14.87 -15.70
C PRO A 28 -7.45 -15.48 -14.31
N VAL A 29 -6.93 -14.86 -13.25
CA VAL A 29 -7.03 -15.36 -11.88
C VAL A 29 -7.57 -14.26 -10.98
N VAL A 30 -8.58 -14.61 -10.19
CA VAL A 30 -9.21 -13.72 -9.20
C VAL A 30 -9.13 -14.38 -7.83
N GLY A 31 -8.79 -13.59 -6.82
CA GLY A 31 -8.73 -14.02 -5.43
C GLY A 31 -9.36 -13.00 -4.49
N LEU A 32 -9.73 -13.45 -3.30
CA LEU A 32 -10.24 -12.60 -2.23
C LEU A 32 -9.20 -12.52 -1.10
N HIS A 33 -9.03 -11.31 -0.56
CA HIS A 33 -8.06 -11.04 0.50
C HIS A 33 -8.73 -10.39 1.71
N LYS A 34 -8.36 -10.82 2.91
CA LYS A 34 -8.85 -10.26 4.18
C LYS A 34 -7.95 -9.12 4.66
N SER A 35 -8.40 -7.90 4.48
CA SER A 35 -7.61 -6.68 4.68
C SER A 35 -7.46 -6.18 6.12
N TYR A 36 -8.01 -6.86 7.13
CA TYR A 36 -7.93 -6.44 8.54
C TYR A 36 -6.49 -6.10 8.97
N SER A 37 -6.34 -5.12 9.85
CA SER A 37 -5.04 -4.75 10.44
C SER A 37 -4.78 -5.53 11.73
N ALA A 38 -3.58 -5.44 12.30
CA ALA A 38 -3.26 -6.10 13.57
C ALA A 38 -4.07 -5.52 14.75
N SER A 39 -4.54 -4.28 14.63
CA SER A 39 -5.29 -3.59 15.70
C SER A 39 -6.80 -3.51 15.46
N ASN A 40 -7.29 -3.67 14.22
CA ASN A 40 -8.69 -3.42 13.87
C ASN A 40 -9.19 -4.34 12.75
N LEU A 41 -10.50 -4.66 12.79
CA LEU A 41 -11.19 -5.35 11.69
C LEU A 41 -11.24 -4.49 10.42
N ILE A 42 -11.35 -3.17 10.59
CA ILE A 42 -11.35 -2.18 9.51
C ILE A 42 -9.97 -1.53 9.49
N THR A 43 -9.19 -1.85 8.44
CA THR A 43 -7.86 -1.29 8.22
C THR A 43 -7.93 0.15 7.70
N ASP A 44 -6.83 0.88 7.80
CA ASP A 44 -6.61 2.11 7.06
C ASP A 44 -5.61 1.90 5.90
N SER A 45 -5.45 2.89 5.03
CA SER A 45 -4.52 2.77 3.89
C SER A 45 -3.07 2.48 4.33
N ALA A 46 -2.63 2.98 5.50
CA ALA A 46 -1.27 2.78 5.99
C ALA A 46 -1.00 1.34 6.40
N ALA A 47 -1.83 0.76 7.28
CA ALA A 47 -1.68 -0.63 7.68
C ALA A 47 -1.88 -1.61 6.51
N GLY A 48 -2.84 -1.32 5.62
CA GLY A 48 -3.09 -2.11 4.42
C GLY A 48 -1.90 -2.09 3.46
N ALA A 49 -1.34 -0.91 3.17
CA ALA A 49 -0.18 -0.79 2.29
C ALA A 49 1.08 -1.38 2.91
N THR A 50 1.30 -1.21 4.21
CA THR A 50 2.42 -1.84 4.93
C THR A 50 2.32 -3.37 4.85
N ALA A 51 1.13 -3.95 5.00
CA ALA A 51 0.94 -5.39 4.83
C ALA A 51 1.26 -5.87 3.40
N PHE A 52 0.90 -5.12 2.36
CA PHE A 52 1.27 -5.45 0.98
C PHE A 52 2.77 -5.27 0.71
N ALA A 53 3.37 -4.22 1.26
CA ALA A 53 4.78 -3.89 1.03
C ALA A 53 5.72 -4.86 1.75
N THR A 54 5.35 -5.35 2.93
CA THR A 54 6.27 -6.08 3.83
C THR A 54 5.84 -7.53 4.10
N GLY A 55 4.60 -7.89 3.80
CA GLY A 55 4.01 -9.17 4.20
C GLY A 55 3.61 -9.25 5.69
N ILE A 56 3.78 -8.18 6.47
CA ILE A 56 3.49 -8.15 7.90
C ILE A 56 2.31 -7.24 8.21
N LYS A 57 1.31 -7.76 8.94
CA LYS A 57 0.20 -6.94 9.46
C LYS A 57 0.68 -6.05 10.59
N THR A 58 0.21 -4.81 10.61
CA THR A 58 0.56 -3.79 11.62
C THR A 58 -0.68 -3.03 12.10
N TYR A 59 -0.52 -2.06 13.00
CA TYR A 59 -1.62 -1.22 13.51
C TYR A 59 -2.02 -0.10 12.54
N ASN A 60 -3.25 0.40 12.66
CA ASN A 60 -3.73 1.49 11.81
C ASN A 60 -2.86 2.74 11.92
N GLY A 61 -2.44 3.29 10.78
CA GLY A 61 -1.58 4.46 10.71
C GLY A 61 -0.08 4.16 10.61
N ALA A 62 0.38 2.91 10.78
CA ALA A 62 1.80 2.57 10.67
C ALA A 62 2.28 2.50 9.20
N ILE A 63 3.47 3.07 8.94
CA ILE A 63 4.12 3.12 7.63
C ILE A 63 5.38 2.26 7.70
N GLY A 64 5.42 1.12 6.99
CA GLY A 64 6.63 0.29 6.86
C GLY A 64 7.15 -0.33 8.17
N VAL A 65 6.35 -0.37 9.24
CA VAL A 65 6.76 -0.90 10.55
C VAL A 65 5.85 -2.03 11.02
N ASN A 66 6.39 -2.95 11.82
CA ASN A 66 5.64 -4.03 12.46
C ASN A 66 4.76 -3.51 13.62
N PRO A 67 3.96 -4.37 14.29
CA PRO A 67 3.14 -3.95 15.43
C PRO A 67 3.92 -3.30 16.58
N ASP A 68 5.19 -3.64 16.75
CA ASP A 68 6.09 -3.08 17.76
C ASP A 68 6.78 -1.78 17.30
N THR A 69 6.39 -1.23 16.15
CA THR A 69 6.97 -0.01 15.55
C THR A 69 8.42 -0.17 15.10
N LEU A 70 8.88 -1.39 14.88
CA LEU A 70 10.18 -1.65 14.29
C LEU A 70 10.09 -1.63 12.76
N PRO A 71 11.04 -0.98 12.06
CA PRO A 71 11.13 -1.02 10.59
C PRO A 71 11.14 -2.44 10.05
N VAL A 72 10.37 -2.68 8.99
CA VAL A 72 10.33 -3.95 8.27
C VAL A 72 10.64 -3.69 6.82
N LYS A 73 11.57 -4.47 6.29
CA LYS A 73 12.00 -4.39 4.90
C LYS A 73 10.81 -4.55 3.94
N THR A 74 10.71 -3.64 2.98
CA THR A 74 9.67 -3.65 1.94
C THR A 74 10.12 -4.43 0.72
N ILE A 75 9.16 -4.80 -0.12
CA ILE A 75 9.41 -5.44 -1.41
C ILE A 75 10.20 -4.54 -2.37
N LEU A 76 10.11 -3.22 -2.22
CA LEU A 76 10.82 -2.27 -3.07
C LEU A 76 12.31 -2.23 -2.68
N GLU A 77 12.60 -2.14 -1.38
CA GLU A 77 13.97 -2.27 -0.86
C GLU A 77 14.57 -3.64 -1.17
N MET A 78 13.76 -4.71 -1.09
CA MET A 78 14.21 -6.04 -1.54
C MET A 78 14.56 -6.05 -3.03
N ALA A 79 13.80 -5.36 -3.88
CA ALA A 79 14.10 -5.29 -5.31
C ALA A 79 15.40 -4.50 -5.58
N GLU A 80 15.63 -3.39 -4.87
CA GLU A 80 16.87 -2.60 -4.93
C GLU A 80 18.10 -3.40 -4.54
N ASP A 81 18.01 -4.17 -3.44
CA ASP A 81 19.09 -5.06 -3.00
C ASP A 81 19.45 -6.13 -4.05
N HIS A 82 18.51 -6.47 -4.93
CA HIS A 82 18.73 -7.39 -6.05
C HIS A 82 19.12 -6.67 -7.35
N GLY A 83 19.41 -5.36 -7.29
CA GLY A 83 19.82 -4.55 -8.44
C GLY A 83 18.70 -4.31 -9.46
N LEU A 84 17.44 -4.49 -9.07
CA LEU A 84 16.28 -4.24 -9.94
C LEU A 84 15.90 -2.76 -9.89
N ALA A 85 15.44 -2.24 -11.02
CA ALA A 85 14.87 -0.90 -11.06
C ALA A 85 13.54 -0.84 -10.30
N THR A 86 13.38 0.19 -9.46
CA THR A 86 12.19 0.43 -8.64
C THR A 86 11.47 1.72 -9.05
N GLY A 87 10.19 1.82 -8.70
CA GLY A 87 9.39 3.01 -9.01
C GLY A 87 8.06 3.04 -8.29
N LEU A 88 7.68 4.24 -7.85
CA LEU A 88 6.39 4.55 -7.24
C LEU A 88 5.65 5.60 -8.06
N VAL A 89 4.38 5.34 -8.36
CA VAL A 89 3.50 6.27 -9.07
C VAL A 89 2.23 6.42 -8.27
N ALA A 90 1.86 7.66 -7.96
CA ALA A 90 0.66 7.98 -7.20
C ALA A 90 -0.06 9.17 -7.83
N THR A 91 -1.39 9.14 -7.79
CA THR A 91 -2.24 10.32 -8.07
C THR A 91 -2.52 11.16 -6.82
N SER A 92 -2.26 10.58 -5.64
CA SER A 92 -2.21 11.30 -4.36
C SER A 92 -0.84 11.92 -4.15
N SER A 93 -0.66 12.65 -3.05
CA SER A 93 0.68 13.09 -2.63
C SER A 93 1.60 11.88 -2.48
N ILE A 94 2.87 12.00 -2.91
CA ILE A 94 3.81 10.87 -2.87
C ILE A 94 4.13 10.42 -1.44
N VAL A 95 3.98 11.32 -0.45
CA VAL A 95 4.14 11.00 0.97
C VAL A 95 2.85 10.50 1.63
N HIS A 96 1.77 10.32 0.87
CA HIS A 96 0.55 9.70 1.38
C HIS A 96 0.80 8.24 1.76
N ALA A 97 -0.05 7.68 2.62
CA ALA A 97 0.17 6.39 3.25
C ALA A 97 0.50 5.26 2.26
N THR A 98 -0.27 5.14 1.17
CA THR A 98 -0.15 4.04 0.22
C THR A 98 1.21 3.99 -0.47
N PRO A 99 1.72 5.06 -1.12
CA PRO A 99 3.09 5.07 -1.65
C PRO A 99 4.16 5.04 -0.55
N ALA A 100 3.97 5.79 0.55
CA ALA A 100 4.96 5.88 1.62
C ALA A 100 5.29 4.53 2.27
N SER A 101 4.31 3.64 2.45
CA SER A 101 4.52 2.31 3.05
C SER A 101 5.47 1.39 2.28
N PHE A 102 5.86 1.74 1.04
CA PHE A 102 6.82 0.98 0.24
C PHE A 102 8.26 1.50 0.36
N VAL A 103 8.50 2.67 0.96
CA VAL A 103 9.84 3.31 0.98
C VAL A 103 10.19 4.01 2.29
N ALA A 104 9.24 4.16 3.22
CA ALA A 104 9.45 4.86 4.48
C ALA A 104 9.09 3.97 5.68
N HIS A 105 9.66 4.30 6.84
CA HIS A 105 9.43 3.57 8.09
C HIS A 105 9.11 4.54 9.23
N GLN A 106 7.82 4.79 9.45
CA GLN A 106 7.35 5.79 10.41
C GLN A 106 6.19 5.27 11.24
N LYS A 107 6.16 5.67 12.51
CA LYS A 107 5.13 5.28 13.48
C LYS A 107 3.73 5.73 13.06
N LEU A 108 3.63 6.89 12.41
CA LEU A 108 2.35 7.49 12.05
C LEU A 108 2.40 8.06 10.63
N ARG A 109 1.39 7.73 9.83
CA ARG A 109 1.15 8.24 8.47
C ARG A 109 1.03 9.77 8.36
N LYS A 110 0.92 10.47 9.48
CA LYS A 110 0.85 11.94 9.55
C LYS A 110 2.23 12.60 9.62
N MET A 111 3.31 11.82 9.79
CA MET A 111 4.67 12.34 9.87
C MET A 111 5.22 12.64 8.47
N TYR A 112 4.54 13.51 7.72
CA TYR A 112 4.82 13.75 6.30
C TYR A 112 6.24 14.22 6.04
N GLU A 113 6.82 15.05 6.91
CA GLU A 113 8.19 15.53 6.78
C GLU A 113 9.20 14.41 7.01
N ALA A 114 8.99 13.56 8.01
CA ALA A 114 9.85 12.41 8.27
C ALA A 114 9.75 11.37 7.14
N ILE A 115 8.54 11.13 6.64
CA ILE A 115 8.31 10.30 5.45
C ILE A 115 9.07 10.88 4.25
N ALA A 116 8.95 12.18 3.99
CA ALA A 116 9.67 12.82 2.89
C ALA A 116 11.19 12.66 3.00
N LEU A 117 11.75 12.70 4.22
CA LEU A 117 13.18 12.46 4.44
C LEU A 117 13.58 10.99 4.19
N ASP A 118 12.70 10.03 4.45
CA ASP A 118 12.97 8.62 4.15
C ASP A 118 13.03 8.35 2.64
N PHE A 119 12.21 9.04 1.84
CA PHE A 119 12.26 8.98 0.36
C PHE A 119 13.61 9.39 -0.24
N LEU A 120 14.47 10.09 0.51
CA LEU A 120 15.79 10.51 0.04
C LEU A 120 16.89 9.49 0.37
N LYS A 121 16.55 8.42 1.11
CA LYS A 121 17.51 7.40 1.56
C LYS A 121 17.49 6.13 0.71
N THR A 122 16.50 6.01 -0.18
CA THR A 122 16.41 4.98 -1.24
C THR A 122 17.37 5.29 -2.39
#